data_AF-A0A221KJS0-F1
#
_entry.id   AF-A0A221KJS0-F1
#
_cell.length_a   1.000
_cell.length_b   1.000
_cell.length_c   1.000
_cell.angle_alpha   90.00
_cell.angle_beta   90.00
_cell.angle_gamma   90.00
#
_symmetry.space_group_name_H-M   'P 1'
#
loop_
_entity.id
_entity.type
_entity.pdbx_description
1 polymer ?
#
loop_
_entity_poly.entity_id
_entity_poly.type
_entity_poly.pdbx_seq_one_letter_code
_entity_poly.pdbx_strand_id
1 'polypeptide(L)'
;MKGPTGPAPADHRLGFDIAALVRDGTTYLVPRVLIDGLPLVDASVYALDVGLLLQSQVRSGSFFILTCWCGVPECVGIDTGVTVRADDAAVTWDIVSPHAARGVYRFERNAYDAAIADLCASITRQAEAFAPHTEFVPENGLRHVAPACCPVPMATEDFARVVNAVASRVGGRVGALHRPGVTPNFAAAEMRLPRETVYLLRSVQGHWACAASFDPSVPRLRFVTCHVLAKALGALEVHLLSPQELQAPFRRLPGMSEADIRYWRPTTMGDGLFHWWD
;
A
#
# COMPACT_ATOMS: atom_id res chain seq x y z
N MET A 1 43.27 -8.48 13.87
CA MET A 1 42.96 -7.13 14.36
C MET A 1 41.60 -7.17 15.02
N LYS A 2 41.53 -7.15 16.36
CA LYS A 2 40.28 -6.97 17.11
C LYS A 2 40.01 -5.47 17.16
N GLY A 3 38.95 -5.01 16.49
CA GLY A 3 38.52 -3.62 16.60
C GLY A 3 38.17 -3.27 18.05
N PRO A 4 38.28 -1.99 18.46
CA PRO A 4 37.95 -1.57 19.81
C PRO A 4 36.47 -1.87 20.10
N THR A 5 36.22 -2.75 21.06
CA THR A 5 34.90 -2.97 21.65
C THR A 5 34.55 -1.74 22.47
N GLY A 6 33.83 -0.81 21.83
CA GLY A 6 33.11 0.23 22.56
C GLY A 6 32.12 -0.40 23.55
N PRO A 7 31.68 0.36 24.58
CA PRO A 7 30.65 -0.11 25.49
C PRO A 7 29.42 -0.56 24.69
N ALA A 8 28.79 -1.65 25.12
CA ALA A 8 27.55 -2.11 24.51
C ALA A 8 26.53 -0.96 24.55
N PRO A 9 25.78 -0.71 23.45
CA PRO A 9 24.74 0.30 23.46
C PRO A 9 23.73 -0.01 24.56
N ALA A 10 23.28 1.03 25.26
CA ALA A 10 22.26 0.87 26.29
C ALA A 10 20.95 0.36 25.66
N ASP A 11 20.24 -0.50 26.38
CA ASP A 11 18.92 -0.97 25.93
C ASP A 11 17.90 0.16 26.11
N HIS A 12 17.20 0.48 25.03
CA HIS A 12 16.09 1.41 24.97
C HIS A 12 14.78 0.69 25.23
N ARG A 13 13.77 1.45 25.66
CA ARG A 13 12.40 0.95 25.81
C ARG A 13 11.55 1.35 24.62
N LEU A 14 11.12 0.36 23.83
CA LEU A 14 10.11 0.55 22.81
C LEU A 14 8.72 0.63 23.44
N GLY A 15 7.88 1.54 22.95
CA GLY A 15 6.47 1.64 23.32
C GLY A 15 5.65 2.20 22.18
N PHE A 16 4.33 2.14 22.33
CA PHE A 16 3.40 2.72 21.37
C PHE A 16 2.21 3.35 22.09
N ASP A 17 1.63 4.37 21.48
CA ASP A 17 0.30 4.87 21.83
C ASP A 17 -0.51 5.18 20.57
N ILE A 18 -1.75 5.63 20.74
CA ILE A 18 -2.64 5.99 19.64
C ILE A 18 -3.06 7.45 19.84
N ALA A 19 -2.73 8.30 18.87
CA ALA A 19 -3.16 9.68 18.82
C ALA A 19 -4.42 9.82 17.96
N ALA A 20 -5.34 10.70 18.36
CA ALA A 20 -6.43 11.16 17.52
C ALA A 20 -6.01 12.43 16.78
N LEU A 21 -6.01 12.40 15.45
CA LEU A 21 -5.64 13.53 14.61
C LEU A 21 -6.80 13.91 13.70
N VAL A 22 -7.13 15.20 13.64
CA VAL A 22 -8.23 15.71 12.80
C VAL A 22 -7.66 16.29 11.52
N ARG A 23 -8.14 15.81 10.37
CA ARG A 23 -7.78 16.31 9.05
C ARG A 23 -9.01 16.34 8.15
N ASP A 24 -9.27 17.49 7.54
CA ASP A 24 -10.42 17.72 6.65
C ASP A 24 -11.76 17.33 7.31
N GLY A 25 -11.90 17.64 8.61
CA GLY A 25 -13.09 17.30 9.40
C GLY A 25 -13.23 15.81 9.77
N THR A 26 -12.30 14.96 9.34
CA THR A 26 -12.26 13.53 9.69
C THR A 26 -11.26 13.30 10.83
N THR A 27 -11.66 12.53 11.84
CA THR A 27 -10.77 12.11 12.92
C THR A 27 -10.13 10.77 12.56
N TYR A 28 -8.81 10.72 12.59
CA TYR A 28 -7.99 9.54 12.35
C TYR A 28 -7.34 9.07 13.65
N LEU A 29 -7.30 7.76 13.84
CA LEU A 29 -6.53 7.14 14.91
C LEU A 29 -5.19 6.67 14.38
N VAL A 30 -4.11 7.16 14.98
CA VAL A 30 -2.76 7.00 14.44
C VAL A 30 -1.87 6.42 15.52
N PRO A 31 -1.37 5.19 15.33
CA PRO A 31 -0.32 4.65 16.15
C PRO A 31 0.95 5.51 16.11
N ARG A 32 1.55 5.79 17.26
CA ARG A 32 2.85 6.47 17.36
C ARG A 32 3.88 5.54 17.97
N VAL A 33 5.10 5.59 17.44
CA VAL A 33 6.26 4.90 18.01
C VAL A 33 6.85 5.77 19.10
N LEU A 34 7.07 5.19 20.28
CA LEU A 34 7.73 5.82 21.41
C LEU A 34 9.07 5.10 21.68
N ILE A 35 10.15 5.86 21.84
CA ILE A 35 11.43 5.35 22.35
C ILE A 35 11.72 6.07 23.65
N ASP A 36 11.90 5.29 24.73
CA ASP A 36 12.07 5.79 26.10
C ASP A 36 10.94 6.73 26.54
N GLY A 37 9.72 6.47 26.05
CA GLY A 37 8.51 7.25 26.33
C GLY A 37 8.38 8.53 25.51
N LEU A 38 9.32 8.83 24.61
CA LEU A 38 9.28 10.01 23.74
C LEU A 38 8.84 9.61 22.33
N PRO A 39 7.97 10.40 21.66
CA PRO A 39 7.62 10.18 20.26
C PRO A 39 8.86 10.17 19.37
N LEU A 40 9.00 9.11 18.57
CA LEU A 40 10.13 8.96 17.63
C LEU A 40 10.06 9.98 16.48
N VAL A 41 8.83 10.29 16.02
CA VAL A 41 8.55 11.24 14.93
C VAL A 41 7.24 11.99 15.18
N ASP A 42 7.05 13.10 14.48
CA ASP A 42 5.79 13.84 14.47
C ASP A 42 4.69 13.07 13.70
N ALA A 43 3.67 12.61 14.42
CA ALA A 43 2.56 11.84 13.86
C ALA A 43 1.65 12.65 12.92
N SER A 44 1.76 13.99 12.89
CA SER A 44 1.06 14.81 11.89
C SER A 44 1.70 14.69 10.49
N VAL A 45 2.97 14.28 10.42
CA VAL A 45 3.74 14.12 9.19
C VAL A 45 3.91 12.65 8.83
N TYR A 46 4.27 11.82 9.80
CA TYR A 46 4.62 10.42 9.60
C TYR A 46 3.51 9.48 10.07
N ALA A 47 3.36 8.36 9.37
CA ALA A 47 2.49 7.24 9.74
C ALA A 47 3.30 5.99 10.05
N LEU A 48 2.74 5.09 10.86
CA LEU A 48 3.31 3.79 11.19
C LEU A 48 2.69 2.70 10.31
N ASP A 49 3.51 1.98 9.55
CA ASP A 49 3.09 0.75 8.88
C ASP A 49 3.15 -0.42 9.86
N VAL A 50 2.00 -0.75 10.45
CA VAL A 50 1.87 -1.84 11.42
C VAL A 50 2.19 -3.20 10.79
N GLY A 51 1.88 -3.40 9.51
CA GLY A 51 2.15 -4.65 8.82
C GLY A 51 3.64 -4.91 8.65
N LEU A 52 4.41 -3.90 8.22
CA LEU A 52 5.87 -3.98 8.12
C LEU A 52 6.54 -4.03 9.49
N LEU A 53 5.98 -3.35 10.51
CA LEU A 53 6.43 -3.49 11.90
C LEU A 53 6.31 -4.94 12.38
N LEU A 54 5.16 -5.58 12.19
CA LEU A 54 4.94 -6.99 12.55
C LEU A 54 5.88 -7.93 11.79
N GLN A 55 6.15 -7.65 10.52
CA GLN A 55 7.14 -8.43 9.76
C GLN A 55 8.56 -8.28 10.32
N SER A 56 8.91 -7.10 10.84
CA SER A 56 10.23 -6.86 11.42
C SER A 56 10.47 -7.63 12.73
N GLN A 57 9.39 -8.06 13.39
CA GLN A 57 9.45 -8.92 14.58
C GLN A 57 9.96 -10.33 14.28
N VAL A 58 9.69 -10.84 13.08
CA VAL A 58 9.97 -12.24 12.71
C VAL A 58 11.24 -12.41 11.87
N ARG A 59 11.75 -11.34 11.24
CA ARG A 59 12.95 -11.41 10.40
C ARG A 59 13.73 -10.10 10.38
N SER A 60 15.05 -10.24 10.26
CA SER A 60 15.96 -9.11 9.98
C SER A 60 15.80 -8.63 8.53
N GLY A 61 16.02 -7.34 8.29
CA GLY A 61 15.87 -6.74 6.96
C GLY A 61 15.76 -5.22 6.99
N SER A 62 15.45 -4.61 5.85
CA SER A 62 15.10 -3.19 5.77
C SER A 62 13.60 -3.05 5.58
N PHE A 63 12.96 -2.23 6.41
CA PHE A 63 11.50 -2.07 6.45
C PHE A 63 11.13 -0.59 6.51
N PHE A 64 10.20 -0.16 5.67
CA PHE A 64 9.60 1.17 5.77
C PHE A 64 8.54 1.20 6.87
N ILE A 65 8.96 0.99 8.12
CA ILE A 65 8.08 1.03 9.30
C ILE A 65 7.46 2.42 9.46
N LEU A 66 8.21 3.47 9.12
CA LEU A 66 7.73 4.85 9.06
C LEU A 66 7.46 5.23 7.60
N THR A 67 6.29 5.81 7.34
CA THR A 67 5.84 6.21 5.99
C THR A 67 5.14 7.58 6.02
N CYS A 68 4.75 8.08 4.85
CA CYS A 68 3.75 9.14 4.78
C CYS A 68 2.36 8.57 5.08
N TRP A 69 1.41 9.43 5.43
CA TRP A 69 -0.02 9.08 5.54
C TRP A 69 -0.63 8.40 4.30
N CYS A 70 -0.05 8.60 3.11
CA CYS A 70 -0.48 7.91 1.90
C CYS A 70 0.15 6.51 1.72
N GLY A 71 0.96 6.04 2.68
CA GLY A 71 1.72 4.80 2.61
C GLY A 71 3.07 4.92 1.88
N VAL A 72 3.32 6.01 1.16
CA VAL A 72 4.54 6.19 0.35
C VAL A 72 5.64 6.88 1.17
N PRO A 73 6.75 6.20 1.52
CA PRO A 73 7.80 6.77 2.38
C PRO A 73 8.48 8.02 1.77
N GLU A 74 8.66 8.04 0.46
CA GLU A 74 9.39 9.10 -0.25
C GLU A 74 8.66 10.45 -0.18
N CYS A 75 7.33 10.45 -0.01
CA CYS A 75 6.54 11.68 0.15
C CYS A 75 6.95 12.51 1.37
N VAL A 76 7.56 11.88 2.38
CA VAL A 76 8.03 12.54 3.60
C VAL A 76 9.56 12.45 3.74
N GLY A 77 10.26 12.23 2.61
CA GLY A 77 11.72 12.21 2.54
C GLY A 77 12.37 10.94 3.10
N ILE A 78 11.61 9.84 3.25
CA ILE A 78 12.17 8.56 3.65
C ILE A 78 12.56 7.79 2.41
N ASP A 79 13.85 7.74 2.12
CA ASP A 79 14.44 7.02 0.97
C ASP A 79 15.02 5.65 1.37
N THR A 80 15.20 5.42 2.68
CA THR A 80 15.84 4.24 3.24
C THR A 80 15.00 3.71 4.39
N GLY A 81 14.62 2.43 4.33
CA GLY A 81 13.88 1.78 5.41
C GLY A 81 14.72 1.61 6.68
N VAL A 82 14.04 1.41 7.81
CA VAL A 82 14.64 1.03 9.09
C VAL A 82 15.33 -0.31 8.92
N THR A 83 16.64 -0.35 9.17
CA THR A 83 17.39 -1.60 9.14
C THR A 83 17.24 -2.31 10.48
N VAL A 84 16.53 -3.42 10.47
CA VAL A 84 16.24 -4.25 11.64
C VAL A 84 17.16 -5.46 11.66
N ARG A 85 17.87 -5.65 12.77
CA ARG A 85 18.69 -6.83 13.07
C ARG A 85 18.17 -7.47 14.34
N ALA A 86 17.76 -8.72 14.28
CA ALA A 86 17.21 -9.46 15.40
C ALA A 86 18.04 -10.72 15.68
N ASP A 87 18.32 -10.95 16.96
CA ASP A 87 18.83 -12.20 17.50
C ASP A 87 17.89 -12.70 18.63
N ASP A 88 18.31 -13.75 19.34
CA ASP A 88 17.49 -14.34 20.41
C ASP A 88 17.35 -13.42 21.64
N ALA A 89 18.28 -12.50 21.84
CA ALA A 89 18.33 -11.63 23.02
C ALA A 89 17.80 -10.21 22.74
N ALA A 90 17.92 -9.72 21.51
CA ALA A 90 17.59 -8.35 21.20
C ALA A 90 17.19 -8.08 19.74
N VAL A 91 16.54 -6.93 19.57
CA VAL A 91 16.23 -6.33 18.28
C VAL A 91 16.92 -4.97 18.21
N THR A 92 17.65 -4.71 17.12
CA THR A 92 18.31 -3.42 16.87
C THR A 92 17.70 -2.77 15.65
N TRP A 93 17.28 -1.52 15.79
CA TRP A 93 16.87 -0.64 14.70
C TRP A 93 18.00 0.33 14.39
N ASP A 94 18.32 0.45 13.11
CA ASP A 94 19.25 1.43 12.58
C ASP A 94 18.48 2.30 11.58
N ILE A 95 18.18 3.53 12.03
CA ILE A 95 17.35 4.50 11.31
C ILE A 95 18.27 5.57 10.72
N VAL A 96 18.31 5.65 9.40
CA VAL A 96 19.08 6.67 8.66
C VAL A 96 18.19 7.84 8.23
N SER A 97 16.93 7.54 7.88
CA SER A 97 15.88 8.47 7.48
C SER A 97 14.54 8.08 8.13
N PRO A 98 13.70 9.03 8.60
CA PRO A 98 13.88 10.48 8.54
C PRO A 98 14.95 10.99 9.51
N HIS A 99 15.54 12.16 9.21
CA HIS A 99 16.59 12.75 10.05
C HIS A 99 16.16 12.94 11.51
N ALA A 100 14.87 13.26 11.74
CA ALA A 100 14.32 13.44 13.08
C ALA A 100 14.36 12.18 13.96
N ALA A 101 14.38 10.99 13.35
CA ALA A 101 14.41 9.70 14.05
C ALA A 101 15.77 9.01 13.99
N ARG A 102 16.79 9.66 13.40
CA ARG A 102 18.07 9.04 13.11
C ARG A 102 18.73 8.53 14.38
N GLY A 103 19.14 7.26 14.37
CA GLY A 103 19.81 6.63 15.51
C GLY A 103 19.88 5.12 15.41
N VAL A 104 20.65 4.53 16.31
CA VAL A 104 20.71 3.08 16.53
C VAL A 104 20.07 2.78 17.87
N TYR A 105 18.96 2.05 17.85
CA TYR A 105 18.17 1.73 19.02
C TYR A 105 18.20 0.23 19.24
N ARG A 106 18.66 -0.20 20.41
CA ARG A 106 18.67 -1.61 20.81
C ARG A 106 17.53 -1.83 21.80
N PHE A 107 16.78 -2.90 21.61
CA PHE A 107 15.68 -3.31 22.47
C PHE A 107 15.92 -4.75 22.93
N GLU A 108 15.64 -5.04 24.19
CA GLU A 108 15.57 -6.43 24.66
C GLU A 108 14.42 -7.16 23.94
N ARG A 109 14.65 -8.42 23.56
CA ARG A 109 13.75 -9.15 22.66
C ARG A 109 12.34 -9.32 23.23
N ASN A 110 12.21 -9.74 24.48
CA ASN A 110 10.91 -9.96 25.09
C ASN A 110 10.13 -8.65 25.26
N ALA A 111 10.80 -7.56 25.64
CA ALA A 111 10.22 -6.23 25.74
C ALA A 111 9.75 -5.70 24.37
N TYR A 112 10.52 -5.95 23.31
CA TYR A 112 10.16 -5.61 21.94
C TYR A 112 8.87 -6.33 21.50
N ASP A 113 8.83 -7.65 21.72
CA ASP A 113 7.68 -8.49 21.36
C ASP A 113 6.42 -8.10 22.15
N ALA A 114 6.56 -7.82 23.44
CA ALA A 114 5.48 -7.35 24.30
C ALA A 114 4.93 -5.98 23.84
N ALA A 115 5.80 -5.03 23.49
CA ALA A 115 5.39 -3.71 23.03
C ALA A 115 4.54 -3.79 21.74
N ILE A 116 4.90 -4.65 20.79
CA ILE A 116 4.13 -4.85 19.55
C ILE A 116 2.78 -5.52 19.85
N ALA A 117 2.75 -6.52 20.74
CA ALA A 117 1.50 -7.15 21.15
C ALA A 117 0.54 -6.14 21.81
N ASP A 118 1.07 -5.27 22.68
CA ASP A 118 0.31 -4.20 23.33
C ASP A 118 -0.24 -3.18 22.33
N LEU A 119 0.52 -2.86 21.27
CA LEU A 119 0.04 -2.02 20.16
C LEU A 119 -1.16 -2.68 19.46
N CYS A 120 -1.05 -3.94 19.06
CA CYS A 120 -2.13 -4.65 18.36
C CYS A 120 -3.41 -4.71 19.23
N ALA A 121 -3.26 -4.98 20.53
CA ALA A 121 -4.37 -4.98 21.46
C ALA A 121 -4.98 -3.58 21.61
N SER A 122 -4.16 -2.52 21.62
CA SER A 122 -4.62 -1.13 21.69
C SER A 122 -5.39 -0.70 20.45
N ILE A 123 -4.89 -1.05 19.26
CA ILE A 123 -5.60 -0.79 17.98
C ILE A 123 -6.97 -1.47 18.00
N THR A 124 -7.02 -2.74 18.42
CA THR A 124 -8.28 -3.50 18.48
C THR A 124 -9.29 -2.84 19.42
N ARG A 125 -8.89 -2.51 20.65
CA ARG A 125 -9.76 -1.82 21.62
C ARG A 125 -10.27 -0.47 21.11
N GLN A 126 -9.39 0.32 20.49
CA GLN A 126 -9.80 1.62 19.94
C GLN A 126 -10.73 1.45 18.74
N ALA A 127 -10.47 0.45 17.88
CA ALA A 127 -11.34 0.18 16.75
C ALA A 127 -12.76 -0.20 17.20
N GLU A 128 -12.88 -1.03 18.25
CA GLU A 128 -14.16 -1.40 18.87
C GLU A 128 -14.86 -0.19 19.52
N ALA A 129 -14.12 0.68 20.21
CA ALA A 129 -14.66 1.88 20.84
C ALA A 129 -15.17 2.91 19.82
N PHE A 130 -14.59 2.95 18.62
CA PHE A 130 -15.01 3.83 17.52
C PHE A 130 -16.08 3.20 16.61
N ALA A 131 -16.27 1.88 16.64
CA ALA A 131 -17.27 1.17 15.85
C ALA A 131 -18.75 1.55 16.06
N PRO A 132 -19.26 1.98 17.24
CA PRO A 132 -20.69 2.31 17.38
C PRO A 132 -21.14 3.51 16.53
N HIS A 133 -20.22 4.23 15.90
CA HIS A 133 -20.52 5.30 14.94
C HIS A 133 -19.88 5.10 13.56
N THR A 134 -19.25 3.95 13.29
CA THR A 134 -18.43 3.76 12.08
C THR A 134 -18.71 2.40 11.42
N GLU A 135 -19.10 2.41 10.14
CA GLU A 135 -19.23 1.19 9.32
C GLU A 135 -17.85 0.56 9.14
N PHE A 136 -17.67 -0.69 9.58
CA PHE A 136 -16.40 -1.41 9.53
C PHE A 136 -16.14 -1.94 8.11
N VAL A 137 -15.08 -1.45 7.44
CA VAL A 137 -14.56 -2.01 6.19
C VAL A 137 -13.19 -2.65 6.47
N PRO A 138 -12.93 -3.92 6.13
CA PRO A 138 -11.81 -4.70 6.69
C PRO A 138 -10.42 -4.37 6.10
N GLU A 139 -10.26 -3.29 5.35
CA GLU A 139 -9.03 -2.97 4.64
C GLU A 139 -8.57 -1.55 5.02
N ASN A 140 -7.54 -1.48 5.88
CA ASN A 140 -6.75 -0.28 6.22
C ASN A 140 -7.42 0.86 7.01
N GLY A 141 -8.13 0.54 8.10
CA GLY A 141 -8.50 1.51 9.14
C GLY A 141 -9.85 2.21 8.93
N LEU A 142 -10.45 2.62 10.06
CA LEU A 142 -11.82 3.14 10.18
C LEU A 142 -12.04 4.43 9.38
N ARG A 143 -13.07 4.47 8.52
CA ARG A 143 -13.58 5.68 7.85
C ARG A 143 -15.04 5.95 8.22
N HIS A 144 -15.35 7.19 8.59
CA HIS A 144 -16.71 7.72 8.62
C HIS A 144 -17.20 8.02 7.19
N VAL A 145 -18.44 7.63 6.89
CA VAL A 145 -19.11 7.89 5.60
C VAL A 145 -19.74 9.28 5.60
N ALA A 146 -19.36 10.11 4.62
CA ALA A 146 -20.09 11.28 4.12
C ALA A 146 -19.92 11.34 2.58
N PRO A 147 -20.79 12.06 1.84
CA PRO A 147 -21.31 11.63 0.54
C PRO A 147 -20.27 11.56 -0.58
N ALA A 148 -20.52 10.63 -1.50
CA ALA A 148 -19.74 10.31 -2.68
C ALA A 148 -19.17 11.53 -3.43
N CYS A 149 -17.91 11.86 -3.15
CA CYS A 149 -17.05 12.64 -4.02
C CYS A 149 -15.64 12.04 -3.94
N CYS A 150 -15.26 11.34 -5.01
CA CYS A 150 -14.01 10.61 -5.25
C CYS A 150 -13.93 9.20 -4.61
N PRO A 151 -13.95 8.11 -5.40
CA PRO A 151 -13.48 6.82 -4.92
C PRO A 151 -12.02 7.00 -4.48
N VAL A 152 -11.75 6.66 -3.22
CA VAL A 152 -10.38 6.63 -2.69
C VAL A 152 -9.60 5.64 -3.55
N PRO A 153 -8.49 6.06 -4.21
CA PRO A 153 -7.63 5.11 -4.89
C PRO A 153 -7.12 4.13 -3.85
N MET A 154 -7.56 2.89 -3.94
CA MET A 154 -6.99 1.79 -3.16
C MET A 154 -5.48 1.75 -3.42
N ALA A 155 -4.69 1.70 -2.35
CA ALA A 155 -3.25 1.91 -2.39
C ALA A 155 -2.58 0.98 -3.41
N THR A 156 -1.55 1.47 -4.10
CA THR A 156 -0.78 0.72 -5.10
C THR A 156 -0.24 -0.63 -4.57
N GLU A 157 -0.10 -0.74 -3.25
CA GLU A 157 0.28 -1.95 -2.52
C GLU A 157 -0.74 -3.08 -2.67
N ASP A 158 -2.04 -2.77 -2.75
CA ASP A 158 -3.09 -3.75 -2.98
C ASP A 158 -3.02 -4.35 -4.38
N PHE A 159 -2.66 -3.54 -5.38
CA PHE A 159 -2.45 -4.04 -6.73
C PHE A 159 -1.31 -5.06 -6.76
N ALA A 160 -0.13 -4.70 -6.27
CA ALA A 160 1.03 -5.60 -6.27
C ALA A 160 0.74 -6.91 -5.51
N ARG A 161 0.04 -6.83 -4.36
CA ARG A 161 -0.38 -7.99 -3.58
C ARG A 161 -1.30 -8.92 -4.36
N VAL A 162 -2.36 -8.37 -4.97
CA VAL A 162 -3.32 -9.15 -5.79
C VAL A 162 -2.62 -9.79 -6.98
N VAL A 163 -1.78 -9.04 -7.70
CA VAL A 163 -1.03 -9.55 -8.86
C VAL A 163 -0.11 -10.71 -8.48
N ASN A 164 0.64 -10.60 -7.38
CA ASN A 164 1.53 -11.68 -6.92
C ASN A 164 0.74 -12.93 -6.47
N ALA A 165 -0.37 -12.73 -5.76
CA ALA A 165 -1.25 -13.83 -5.34
C ALA A 165 -1.82 -14.58 -6.55
N VAL A 166 -2.31 -13.84 -7.55
CA VAL A 166 -2.85 -14.40 -8.79
C VAL A 166 -1.77 -15.11 -9.59
N ALA A 167 -0.59 -14.50 -9.79
CA ALA A 167 0.52 -15.11 -10.50
C ALA A 167 0.93 -16.46 -9.89
N SER A 168 1.08 -16.50 -8.56
CA SER A 168 1.43 -17.73 -7.83
C SER A 168 0.38 -18.82 -8.02
N ARG A 169 -0.91 -18.46 -7.97
CA ARG A 169 -2.02 -19.42 -8.13
C ARG A 169 -2.09 -20.05 -9.52
N VAL A 170 -1.67 -19.33 -10.56
CA VAL A 170 -1.74 -19.78 -11.96
C VAL A 170 -0.42 -20.36 -12.46
N GLY A 171 0.58 -20.52 -11.58
CA GLY A 171 1.92 -20.98 -11.97
C GLY A 171 2.67 -19.99 -12.86
N GLY A 172 2.29 -18.71 -12.81
CA GLY A 172 2.93 -17.62 -13.54
C GLY A 172 3.97 -16.88 -12.70
N ARG A 173 4.57 -15.85 -13.30
CA ARG A 173 5.49 -14.91 -12.64
C ARG A 173 5.11 -13.48 -12.98
N VAL A 174 5.34 -12.58 -12.03
CA VAL A 174 5.19 -11.14 -12.24
C VAL A 174 6.52 -10.59 -12.79
N GLY A 175 6.45 -9.86 -13.89
CA GLY A 175 7.57 -9.14 -14.50
C GLY A 175 7.57 -7.67 -14.07
N ALA A 176 7.64 -6.76 -15.04
CA ALA A 176 7.59 -5.33 -14.76
C ALA A 176 6.26 -4.91 -14.10
N LEU A 177 6.35 -4.06 -13.07
CA LEU A 177 5.22 -3.41 -12.41
C LEU A 177 5.28 -1.91 -12.66
N HIS A 178 4.21 -1.36 -13.22
CA HIS A 178 4.03 0.05 -13.46
C HIS A 178 2.95 0.58 -12.52
N ARG A 179 3.32 1.58 -11.73
CA ARG A 179 2.40 2.26 -10.82
C ARG A 179 1.56 3.27 -11.60
N PRO A 180 0.31 3.54 -11.17
CA PRO A 180 -0.46 4.63 -11.74
C PRO A 180 0.27 5.95 -11.45
N GLY A 181 0.46 6.77 -12.48
CA GLY A 181 1.00 8.13 -12.36
C GLY A 181 -0.12 9.16 -12.51
N VAL A 182 0.25 10.40 -12.85
CA VAL A 182 -0.71 11.34 -13.44
C VAL A 182 -1.16 10.78 -14.79
N THR A 183 -0.23 10.24 -15.57
CA THR A 183 -0.48 9.52 -16.82
C THR A 183 0.45 8.29 -16.90
N PRO A 184 -0.06 7.06 -17.07
CA PRO A 184 -1.48 6.66 -17.18
C PRO A 184 -2.24 6.63 -15.85
N ASN A 185 -3.59 6.67 -15.93
CA ASN A 185 -4.52 6.58 -14.80
C ASN A 185 -4.69 5.14 -14.23
N PHE A 186 -3.81 4.21 -14.61
CA PHE A 186 -3.92 2.81 -14.26
C PHE A 186 -2.57 2.20 -13.92
N ALA A 187 -2.60 1.19 -13.04
CA ALA A 187 -1.46 0.32 -12.79
C ALA A 187 -1.40 -0.77 -13.87
N ALA A 188 -0.19 -1.23 -14.21
CA ALA A 188 0.01 -2.34 -15.13
C ALA A 188 1.05 -3.32 -14.57
N ALA A 189 0.80 -4.62 -14.72
CA ALA A 189 1.74 -5.67 -14.35
C ALA A 189 1.96 -6.63 -15.52
N GLU A 190 3.20 -6.85 -15.90
CA GLU A 190 3.56 -7.91 -16.85
C GLU A 190 3.34 -9.28 -16.16
N MET A 191 2.45 -10.10 -16.71
CA MET A 191 2.12 -11.44 -16.24
C MET A 191 2.69 -12.47 -17.22
N ARG A 192 3.75 -13.17 -16.80
CA ARG A 192 4.37 -14.26 -17.56
C ARG A 192 3.74 -15.58 -17.16
N LEU A 193 2.77 -16.02 -17.94
CA LEU A 193 2.06 -17.29 -17.74
C LEU A 193 2.77 -18.42 -18.50
N PRO A 194 2.49 -19.71 -18.21
CA PRO A 194 3.17 -20.82 -18.89
C PRO A 194 3.05 -20.85 -20.42
N ARG A 195 2.02 -20.20 -21.00
CA ARG A 195 1.72 -20.25 -22.44
C ARG A 195 1.71 -18.89 -23.13
N GLU A 196 1.74 -17.80 -22.38
CA GLU A 196 1.58 -16.44 -22.91
C GLU A 196 2.08 -15.39 -21.92
N THR A 197 2.37 -14.20 -22.43
CA THR A 197 2.60 -13.01 -21.62
C THR A 197 1.44 -12.05 -21.87
N VAL A 198 0.84 -11.56 -20.80
CA VAL A 198 -0.24 -10.55 -20.84
C VAL A 198 0.05 -9.47 -19.81
N TYR A 199 -0.58 -8.30 -19.94
CA TYR A 199 -0.51 -7.24 -18.95
C TYR A 199 -1.82 -7.18 -18.18
N LEU A 200 -1.74 -7.35 -16.87
CA LEU A 200 -2.88 -7.16 -15.98
C LEU A 200 -2.96 -5.69 -15.58
N LEU A 201 -4.09 -5.06 -15.85
CA LEU A 201 -4.32 -3.63 -15.65
C LEU A 201 -5.31 -3.41 -14.51
N ARG A 202 -5.15 -2.28 -13.81
CA ARG A 202 -6.13 -1.80 -12.84
C ARG A 202 -6.26 -0.28 -12.90
N SER A 203 -7.44 0.24 -13.24
CA SER A 203 -7.69 1.68 -13.24
C SER A 203 -7.77 2.26 -11.83
N VAL A 204 -7.60 3.58 -11.69
CA VAL A 204 -7.78 4.27 -10.40
C VAL A 204 -9.20 4.13 -9.83
N GLN A 205 -10.21 3.88 -10.68
CA GLN A 205 -11.58 3.56 -10.27
C GLN A 205 -11.78 2.07 -9.91
N GLY A 206 -10.72 1.26 -9.94
CA GLY A 206 -10.75 -0.13 -9.49
C GLY A 206 -11.18 -1.15 -10.55
N HIS A 207 -11.30 -0.75 -11.82
CA HIS A 207 -11.64 -1.69 -12.91
C HIS A 207 -10.41 -2.48 -13.36
N TRP A 208 -10.59 -3.77 -13.62
CA TRP A 208 -9.52 -4.67 -14.04
C TRP A 208 -9.68 -5.11 -15.49
N ALA A 209 -8.58 -5.19 -16.22
CA ALA A 209 -8.56 -5.67 -17.60
C ALA A 209 -7.25 -6.38 -17.93
N CYS A 210 -7.22 -7.15 -19.03
CA CYS A 210 -6.00 -7.70 -19.59
C CYS A 210 -5.69 -7.03 -20.94
N ALA A 211 -4.42 -6.70 -21.17
CA ALA A 211 -3.91 -6.23 -22.46
C ALA A 211 -2.82 -7.16 -23.00
N ALA A 212 -2.74 -7.29 -24.32
CA ALA A 212 -1.70 -8.10 -24.97
C ALA A 212 -0.30 -7.46 -24.85
N SER A 213 -0.25 -6.15 -24.70
CA SER A 213 0.97 -5.36 -24.65
C SER A 213 0.70 -4.07 -23.88
N PHE A 214 1.72 -3.55 -23.22
CA PHE A 214 1.72 -2.25 -22.58
C PHE A 214 3.03 -1.54 -22.91
N ASP A 215 2.92 -0.34 -23.47
CA ASP A 215 4.03 0.55 -23.73
C ASP A 215 3.62 1.94 -23.23
N PRO A 216 4.29 2.49 -22.20
CA PRO A 216 3.98 3.82 -21.69
C PRO A 216 4.07 4.94 -22.75
N SER A 217 4.82 4.73 -23.84
CA SER A 217 4.99 5.70 -24.92
C SER A 217 3.91 5.62 -26.01
N VAL A 218 3.09 4.57 -26.00
CA VAL A 218 2.03 4.35 -26.98
C VAL A 218 0.68 4.29 -26.26
N PRO A 219 -0.17 5.33 -26.36
CA PRO A 219 -1.45 5.41 -25.63
C PRO A 219 -2.53 4.55 -26.30
N ARG A 220 -2.23 3.26 -26.50
CA ARG A 220 -3.14 2.30 -27.13
C ARG A 220 -3.00 0.94 -26.50
N LEU A 221 -4.10 0.47 -25.92
CA LEU A 221 -4.21 -0.87 -25.36
C LEU A 221 -4.91 -1.80 -26.35
N ARG A 222 -4.37 -3.01 -26.52
CA ARG A 222 -5.07 -4.11 -27.18
C ARG A 222 -5.59 -5.06 -26.10
N PHE A 223 -6.85 -4.87 -25.70
CA PHE A 223 -7.48 -5.71 -24.69
C PHE A 223 -7.64 -7.15 -25.18
N VAL A 224 -7.37 -8.12 -24.30
CA VAL A 224 -7.46 -9.55 -24.59
C VAL A 224 -8.15 -10.29 -23.44
N THR A 225 -8.79 -11.41 -23.75
CA THR A 225 -9.34 -12.30 -22.73
C THR A 225 -8.25 -13.24 -22.24
N CYS A 226 -8.02 -13.29 -20.92
CA CYS A 226 -7.19 -14.32 -20.30
C CYS A 226 -8.02 -15.09 -19.27
N HIS A 227 -8.59 -16.24 -19.69
CA HIS A 227 -9.49 -17.03 -18.85
C HIS A 227 -8.83 -17.54 -17.56
N VAL A 228 -7.53 -17.82 -17.61
CA VAL A 228 -6.74 -18.27 -16.46
C VAL A 228 -6.69 -17.18 -15.38
N LEU A 229 -6.41 -15.93 -15.78
CA LEU A 229 -6.43 -14.79 -14.87
C LEU A 229 -7.84 -14.43 -14.41
N ALA A 230 -8.83 -14.45 -15.30
CA ALA A 230 -10.23 -14.20 -14.95
C ALA A 230 -10.72 -15.14 -13.84
N LYS A 231 -10.42 -16.44 -13.95
CA LYS A 231 -10.78 -17.44 -12.93
C LYS A 231 -10.06 -17.21 -11.61
N ALA A 232 -8.77 -16.87 -11.65
CA ALA A 232 -7.97 -16.63 -10.44
C ALA A 232 -8.40 -15.35 -9.71
N LEU A 233 -8.70 -14.27 -10.45
CA LEU A 233 -9.22 -13.02 -9.91
C LEU A 233 -10.64 -13.18 -9.36
N GLY A 234 -11.49 -13.96 -10.03
CA GLY A 234 -12.84 -14.25 -9.52
C GLY A 234 -12.84 -14.98 -8.17
N ALA A 235 -11.80 -15.76 -7.86
CA ALA A 235 -11.62 -16.37 -6.54
C ALA A 235 -11.23 -15.37 -5.43
N LEU A 236 -10.89 -14.14 -5.80
CA LEU A 236 -10.64 -12.99 -4.93
C LEU A 236 -11.77 -11.96 -5.03
N GLU A 237 -12.93 -12.34 -5.60
CA GLU A 237 -14.07 -11.46 -5.86
C GLU A 237 -13.73 -10.25 -6.78
N VAL A 238 -12.66 -10.36 -7.55
CA VAL A 238 -12.26 -9.34 -8.53
C VAL A 238 -12.83 -9.68 -9.91
N HIS A 239 -13.63 -8.76 -10.44
CA HIS A 239 -14.19 -8.88 -11.79
C HIS A 239 -13.23 -8.34 -12.86
N LEU A 240 -12.83 -9.22 -13.79
CA LEU A 240 -11.99 -8.88 -14.93
C LEU A 240 -12.87 -8.57 -16.15
N LEU A 241 -12.86 -7.32 -16.63
CA LEU A 241 -13.64 -6.89 -17.78
C LEU A 241 -13.17 -7.59 -19.06
N SER A 242 -14.12 -8.05 -19.85
CA SER A 242 -13.87 -8.67 -21.15
C SER A 242 -13.54 -7.63 -22.23
N PRO A 243 -12.84 -8.02 -23.32
CA PRO A 243 -12.64 -7.15 -24.47
C PRO A 243 -13.95 -6.62 -25.07
N GLN A 244 -15.03 -7.41 -25.04
CA GLN A 244 -16.33 -6.98 -25.54
C GLN A 244 -16.92 -5.84 -24.69
N GLU A 245 -16.84 -5.93 -23.36
CA GLU A 245 -17.27 -4.87 -22.45
C GLU A 245 -16.43 -3.60 -22.63
N LEU A 246 -15.11 -3.76 -22.80
CA LEU A 246 -14.19 -2.65 -23.00
C LEU A 246 -14.35 -2.00 -24.38
N GLN A 247 -14.79 -2.74 -25.40
CA GLN A 247 -15.09 -2.21 -26.73
C GLN A 247 -16.51 -1.65 -26.86
N ALA A 248 -17.37 -1.82 -25.84
CA ALA A 248 -18.70 -1.26 -25.86
C ALA A 248 -18.65 0.28 -25.97
N PRO A 249 -19.68 0.93 -26.57
CA PRO A 249 -19.74 2.38 -26.67
C PRO A 249 -19.54 3.03 -25.29
N PHE A 250 -18.72 4.08 -25.25
CA PHE A 250 -18.41 4.78 -24.01
C PHE A 250 -19.68 5.26 -23.29
N ARG A 251 -19.72 5.01 -21.98
CA ARG A 251 -20.75 5.52 -21.08
C ARG A 251 -20.05 6.14 -19.87
N ARG A 252 -20.41 7.37 -19.56
CA ARG A 252 -19.90 8.07 -18.37
C ARG A 252 -20.27 7.29 -17.11
N LEU A 253 -19.28 6.96 -16.29
CA LEU A 253 -19.47 6.37 -14.97
C LEU A 253 -19.45 7.45 -13.88
N PRO A 254 -20.05 7.19 -12.70
CA PRO A 254 -19.94 8.08 -11.54
C PRO A 254 -18.48 8.40 -11.22
N GLY A 255 -18.19 9.66 -10.93
CA GLY A 255 -16.84 10.14 -10.61
C GLY A 255 -15.96 10.51 -11.81
N MET A 256 -16.40 10.28 -13.05
CA MET A 256 -15.68 10.78 -14.23
C MET A 256 -15.95 12.27 -14.47
N SER A 257 -14.88 13.03 -14.71
CA SER A 257 -14.89 14.46 -15.06
C SER A 257 -15.59 14.69 -16.40
N GLU A 258 -16.53 15.63 -16.43
CA GLU A 258 -17.21 16.00 -17.67
C GLU A 258 -16.30 16.79 -18.61
N ALA A 259 -15.35 17.55 -18.06
CA ALA A 259 -14.39 18.32 -18.84
C ALA A 259 -13.48 17.39 -19.65
N ASP A 260 -12.94 16.35 -19.02
CA ASP A 260 -12.01 15.40 -19.63
C ASP A 260 -12.73 14.61 -20.72
N ILE A 261 -13.96 14.13 -20.45
CA ILE A 261 -14.78 13.44 -21.44
C ILE A 261 -15.03 14.33 -22.67
N ARG A 262 -15.32 15.61 -22.46
CA ARG A 262 -15.59 16.56 -23.55
C ARG A 262 -14.35 16.84 -24.40
N TYR A 263 -13.20 16.97 -23.74
CA TYR A 263 -11.93 17.25 -24.39
C TYR A 263 -11.42 16.03 -25.17
N TRP A 264 -11.33 14.89 -24.51
CA TRP A 264 -10.69 13.71 -25.07
C TRP A 264 -11.60 12.78 -25.86
N ARG A 265 -12.92 12.87 -25.66
CA ARG A 265 -13.94 12.19 -26.45
C ARG A 265 -13.72 10.66 -26.57
N PRO A 266 -13.69 9.94 -25.43
CA PRO A 266 -13.57 8.47 -25.46
C PRO A 266 -14.70 7.87 -26.30
N THR A 267 -14.35 6.90 -27.14
CA THR A 267 -15.33 6.21 -28.01
C THR A 267 -15.79 4.89 -27.43
N THR A 268 -14.91 4.24 -26.66
CA THR A 268 -15.16 2.95 -26.01
C THR A 268 -15.03 3.05 -24.48
N MET A 269 -15.60 2.09 -23.77
CA MET A 269 -15.40 1.97 -22.32
C MET A 269 -13.93 1.82 -21.95
N GLY A 270 -13.14 1.12 -22.75
CA GLY A 270 -11.70 0.95 -22.58
C GLY A 270 -10.96 2.28 -22.63
N ASP A 271 -11.27 3.14 -23.60
CA ASP A 271 -10.69 4.50 -23.69
C ASP A 271 -10.98 5.31 -22.43
N GLY A 272 -12.21 5.22 -21.91
CA GLY A 272 -12.63 5.97 -20.72
C GLY A 272 -12.04 5.44 -19.42
N LEU A 273 -11.84 4.13 -19.30
CA LEU A 273 -11.37 3.47 -18.07
C LEU A 273 -9.85 3.43 -17.94
N PHE A 274 -9.14 3.25 -19.06
CA PHE A 274 -7.69 3.05 -19.09
C PHE A 274 -7.04 4.05 -20.06
N HIS A 275 -6.71 5.24 -19.55
CA HIS A 275 -6.25 6.38 -20.34
C HIS A 275 -4.92 6.97 -19.85
N TRP A 276 -4.35 7.81 -20.72
CA TRP A 276 -3.12 8.58 -20.50
C TRP A 276 -3.38 10.08 -20.40
N TRP A 277 -4.60 10.46 -20.06
CA TRP A 277 -4.92 11.86 -19.80
C TRP A 277 -4.89 12.18 -18.30
N ASP A 278 -4.68 13.45 -18.00
CA ASP A 278 -4.58 14.05 -16.67
C ASP A 278 -5.93 14.25 -15.98
#